data_AF-A0A9Q3ZEB0-F1
#
_entry.id   AF-A0A9Q3ZEB0-F1
#
_cell.length_a   1.000
_cell.length_b   1.000
_cell.length_c   1.000
_cell.angle_alpha   90.00
_cell.angle_beta   90.00
_cell.angle_gamma   90.00
#
_symmetry.space_group_name_H-M   'P 1'
#
loop_
_entity.id
_entity.type
_entity.pdbx_description
1 polymer ?
#
loop_
_entity_poly.entity_id
_entity_poly.type
_entity_poly.pdbx_seq_one_letter_code
_entity_poly.pdbx_strand_id
1 'polypeptide(L)'
;MTFLLAVLGAVLLIALLSVFLLWRRETRRDGDRASWSGLALPLLVVVLGGLGYLTLGYHPETAQWLSDRRELSDAARRVIQGQPPEIDNNNLSAAAFARVLQSEVVREHQTMDGWYALGLLYDQLGAPAQAEEAARQALFLEPDNDAARLLLARSLIQANEGRLTDAAEAEIQKVLEAYPQHDGAWMLQAMAASRAHRYELALRSWQALLARHGEGEAGDLLRQGKANTERQLAKARQLDDLRITVNAGDVAAGGTLFVFLRQGEQGGQPLAARRVLVERFPATVVLRREDWLQSYPADLSDLRAGARYTPAPGSSVDEAGLRVAPEPLRGSPLQAELTLGQ
;
A
#
# COMPACT_ATOMS: atom_id res chain seq x y z
N MET A 1 13.59 25.03 20.98
CA MET A 1 12.46 25.04 21.94
C MET A 1 12.93 25.11 23.39
N THR A 2 13.91 24.30 23.82
CA THR A 2 14.53 24.36 25.16
C THR A 2 15.16 25.73 25.50
N PHE A 3 15.87 26.35 24.55
CA PHE A 3 16.44 27.69 24.74
C PHE A 3 15.36 28.77 24.95
N LEU A 4 14.28 28.73 24.16
CA LEU A 4 13.18 29.69 24.26
C LEU A 4 12.43 29.57 25.59
N LEU A 5 12.21 28.34 26.07
CA LEU A 5 11.62 28.06 27.37
C LEU A 5 12.52 28.47 28.53
N ALA A 6 13.85 28.28 28.40
CA ALA A 6 14.82 28.74 29.40
C ALA A 6 14.87 30.27 29.48
N VAL A 7 14.83 30.97 28.34
CA VAL A 7 14.76 32.44 28.30
C VAL A 7 13.46 32.94 28.91
N LEU A 8 12.32 32.32 28.58
CA LEU A 8 11.02 32.71 29.15
C LEU A 8 10.99 32.50 30.67
N GLY A 9 11.54 31.38 31.15
CA GLY A 9 11.68 31.09 32.58
C GLY A 9 12.62 32.07 33.30
N ALA A 10 13.72 32.47 32.68
CA ALA A 10 14.64 33.47 33.22
C ALA A 10 14.00 34.86 33.29
N VAL A 11 13.27 35.27 32.25
CA VAL A 11 12.53 36.54 32.24
C VAL A 11 11.46 36.54 33.33
N LEU A 12 10.74 35.42 33.52
CA LEU A 12 9.75 35.29 34.57
C LEU A 12 10.42 35.42 35.95
N LEU A 13 11.52 34.69 36.21
CA LEU A 13 12.28 34.79 37.46
C LEU A 13 12.79 36.20 37.74
N ILE A 14 13.31 36.90 36.71
CA ILE A 14 13.76 38.29 36.83
C ILE A 14 12.58 39.21 37.14
N ALA A 15 11.42 39.03 36.51
CA ALA A 15 10.23 39.81 36.79
C ALA A 15 9.74 39.58 38.23
N LEU A 16 9.72 38.32 38.71
CA LEU A 16 9.34 38.00 40.09
C LEU A 16 10.33 38.59 41.11
N LEU A 17 11.63 38.50 40.83
CA LEU A 17 12.68 39.11 41.66
C LEU A 17 12.54 40.64 41.68
N SER A 18 12.23 41.25 40.55
CA SER A 18 12.07 42.71 40.42
C SER A 18 10.85 43.19 41.20
N VAL A 19 9.72 42.50 41.09
CA VAL A 19 8.50 42.76 41.87
C VAL A 19 8.76 42.58 43.36
N PHE A 20 9.51 41.55 43.76
CA PHE A 20 9.89 41.34 45.15
C PHE A 20 10.81 42.44 45.70
N LEU A 21 11.81 42.86 44.92
CA LEU A 21 12.72 43.94 45.32
C LEU A 21 12.01 45.29 45.42
N LEU A 22 11.06 45.57 44.52
CA LEU A 22 10.20 46.74 44.58
C LEU A 22 9.33 46.72 45.84
N TRP A 23 8.63 45.62 46.09
CA TRP A 23 7.79 45.46 47.28
C TRP A 23 8.60 45.54 48.59
N ARG A 24 9.80 44.94 48.63
CA ARG A 24 10.72 45.03 49.78
C ARG A 24 11.23 46.45 50.01
N ARG A 25 11.42 47.23 48.94
CA ARG A 25 11.86 48.62 49.02
C ARG A 25 10.74 49.53 49.54
N GLU A 26 9.51 49.25 49.14
CA GLU A 26 8.31 49.99 49.55
C GLU A 26 7.96 49.71 51.01
N THR A 27 7.92 48.44 51.42
CA THR A 27 7.70 48.05 52.83
C THR A 27 8.75 48.62 53.79
N ARG A 28 10.01 48.76 53.36
CA ARG A 28 11.05 49.43 54.14
C ARG A 28 10.86 50.94 54.28
N ARG A 29 10.23 51.61 53.31
CA ARG A 29 9.94 53.05 53.39
C ARG A 29 8.85 53.35 54.41
N ASP A 30 7.90 52.43 54.57
CA ASP A 30 6.78 52.56 55.51
C ASP A 30 7.14 52.15 56.95
N GLY A 31 8.40 51.79 57.22
CA GLY A 31 8.90 51.45 58.56
C GLY A 31 8.57 50.02 59.02
N ASP A 32 7.85 49.24 58.21
CA ASP A 32 7.45 47.87 58.52
C ASP A 32 8.55 46.84 58.19
N ARG A 33 8.59 45.74 58.97
CA ARG A 33 9.50 44.63 58.68
C ARG A 33 8.98 43.87 57.46
N ALA A 34 9.69 43.97 56.34
CA ALA A 34 9.38 43.24 55.12
C ALA A 34 9.19 41.73 55.40
N SER A 35 7.94 41.27 55.36
CA SER A 35 7.53 39.88 55.57
C SER A 35 7.78 39.05 54.29
N TRP A 36 7.88 37.72 54.38
CA TRP A 36 8.01 36.89 53.17
C TRP A 36 6.74 36.84 52.29
N SER A 37 5.63 37.43 52.77
CA SER A 37 4.33 37.43 52.08
C SER A 37 4.33 38.09 50.69
N GLY A 38 5.24 39.02 50.39
CA GLY A 38 5.34 39.65 49.07
C GLY A 38 5.73 38.70 47.92
N LEU A 39 6.35 37.56 48.23
CA LEU A 39 6.63 36.49 47.25
C LEU A 39 5.48 35.51 47.08
N ALA A 40 4.45 35.58 47.92
CA ALA A 40 3.39 34.57 47.94
C ALA A 40 2.58 34.57 46.64
N LEU A 41 2.15 35.74 46.15
CA LEU A 41 1.38 35.86 44.91
C LEU A 41 2.14 35.39 43.65
N PRO A 42 3.40 35.80 43.41
CA PRO A 42 4.13 35.32 42.24
C PRO A 42 4.49 33.83 42.31
N LEU A 43 4.81 33.31 43.50
CA LEU A 43 5.00 31.87 43.70
C LEU A 43 3.70 31.11 43.43
N LEU A 44 2.57 31.63 43.92
CA LEU A 44 1.24 31.07 43.67
C LEU A 44 0.94 31.00 42.16
N VAL A 45 1.26 32.04 41.38
CA VAL A 45 1.05 32.03 39.92
C VAL A 45 1.91 30.96 39.24
N VAL A 46 3.17 30.80 39.63
CA VAL A 46 4.05 29.73 39.09
C VAL A 46 3.52 28.35 39.46
N VAL A 47 3.10 28.16 40.71
CA VAL A 47 2.54 26.90 41.20
C VAL A 47 1.23 26.58 40.48
N LEU A 48 0.33 27.55 40.32
CA LEU A 48 -0.93 27.38 39.59
C LEU A 48 -0.69 27.13 38.10
N GLY A 49 0.29 27.79 37.49
CA GLY A 49 0.68 27.55 36.09
C GLY A 49 1.26 26.14 35.89
N GLY A 50 2.15 25.71 36.79
CA GLY A 50 2.70 24.35 36.79
C GLY A 50 1.60 23.31 37.02
N LEU A 51 0.70 23.53 37.98
CA LEU A 51 -0.44 22.66 38.26
C LEU A 51 -1.41 22.62 37.08
N GLY A 52 -1.67 23.75 36.43
CA GLY A 52 -2.50 23.82 35.23
C GLY A 52 -1.87 23.05 34.08
N TYR A 53 -0.57 23.17 33.85
CA TYR A 53 0.13 22.35 32.85
C TYR A 53 0.06 20.85 33.21
N LEU A 54 0.34 20.48 34.46
CA LEU A 54 0.34 19.07 34.89
C LEU A 54 -1.05 18.43 34.85
N THR A 55 -2.13 19.19 35.04
CA THR A 55 -3.50 18.66 35.05
C THR A 55 -4.20 18.74 33.70
N LEU A 56 -3.95 19.79 32.90
CA LEU A 56 -4.67 20.05 31.64
C LEU A 56 -3.80 19.87 30.38
N GLY A 57 -2.48 20.07 30.48
CA GLY A 57 -1.58 20.10 29.32
C GLY A 57 -0.60 18.93 29.23
N TYR A 58 -0.35 18.22 30.33
CA TYR A 58 0.62 17.13 30.38
C TYR A 58 0.01 15.85 29.82
N HIS A 59 0.26 15.61 28.53
CA HIS A 59 -0.09 14.33 27.93
C HIS A 59 0.87 13.23 28.42
N PRO A 60 0.36 12.07 28.86
CA PRO A 60 1.19 10.95 29.34
C PRO A 60 2.19 10.48 28.27
N GLU A 61 1.86 10.61 26.99
CA GLU A 61 2.75 10.29 25.86
C GLU A 61 4.01 11.16 25.83
N THR A 62 3.97 12.38 26.40
CA THR A 62 5.14 13.27 26.47
C THR A 62 6.23 12.67 27.36
N ALA A 63 5.83 12.06 28.48
CA ALA A 63 6.76 11.40 29.40
C ALA A 63 7.47 10.24 28.72
N GLN A 64 6.67 9.40 28.04
CA GLN A 64 7.16 8.23 27.33
C GLN A 64 8.09 8.64 26.19
N TRP A 65 7.69 9.60 25.36
CA TRP A 65 8.53 10.14 24.29
C TRP A 65 9.87 10.69 24.79
N LEU A 66 9.87 11.44 25.90
CA LEU A 66 11.11 11.95 26.49
C LEU A 66 11.99 10.84 27.08
N SER A 67 11.40 9.73 27.52
CA SER A 67 12.13 8.53 27.93
C SER A 67 12.74 7.83 26.70
N ASP A 68 11.90 7.47 25.74
CA ASP A 68 12.27 6.80 24.49
C ASP A 68 13.38 7.56 23.78
N ARG A 69 13.28 8.89 23.67
CA ARG A 69 14.29 9.72 23.02
C ARG A 69 15.61 9.73 23.79
N ARG A 70 15.58 9.77 25.13
CA ARG A 70 16.83 9.73 25.91
C ARG A 70 17.55 8.40 25.75
N GLU A 71 16.81 7.30 25.71
CA GLU A 71 17.35 5.96 25.62
C GLU A 71 17.79 5.59 24.20
N LEU A 72 16.99 5.93 23.18
CA LEU A 72 17.17 5.45 21.81
C LEU A 72 17.90 6.42 20.88
N SER A 73 18.11 7.69 21.29
CA SER A 73 18.70 8.68 20.37
C SER A 73 20.14 8.35 19.96
N ASP A 74 20.94 7.77 20.86
CA ASP A 74 22.30 7.32 20.53
C ASP A 74 22.29 6.15 19.55
N ALA A 75 21.40 5.17 19.75
CA ALA A 75 21.20 4.06 18.82
C ALA A 75 20.72 4.55 17.45
N ALA A 76 19.79 5.51 17.41
CA ALA A 76 19.31 6.12 16.17
C ALA A 76 20.44 6.85 15.42
N ARG A 77 21.24 7.66 16.12
CA ARG A 77 22.40 8.33 15.52
C ARG A 77 23.42 7.35 14.95
N ARG A 78 23.66 6.22 15.62
CA ARG A 78 24.54 5.17 15.11
C ARG A 78 24.02 4.55 13.82
N VAL A 79 22.73 4.24 13.76
CA VAL A 79 22.09 3.72 12.55
C VAL A 79 22.24 4.69 11.38
N ILE A 80 22.02 5.99 11.62
CA ILE A 80 22.21 7.03 10.61
C ILE A 80 23.65 7.09 10.11
N GLN A 81 24.62 6.76 10.97
CA GLN A 81 26.04 6.70 10.63
C GLN A 81 26.47 5.34 10.03
N GLY A 82 25.52 4.46 9.70
CA GLY A 82 25.78 3.12 9.15
C GLY A 82 26.35 2.13 10.18
N GLN A 83 26.30 2.45 11.48
CA GLN A 83 26.75 1.58 12.56
C GLN A 83 25.56 0.75 13.11
N PRO A 84 25.81 -0.47 13.60
CA PRO A 84 24.76 -1.26 14.22
C PRO A 84 24.19 -0.53 15.45
N PRO A 85 22.86 -0.57 15.65
CA PRO A 85 22.26 0.00 16.83
C PRO A 85 22.71 -0.80 18.06
N GLU A 86 23.15 -0.11 19.11
CA GLU A 86 23.37 -0.72 20.42
C GLU A 86 22.13 -0.45 21.27
N ILE A 87 21.23 -1.43 21.30
CA ILE A 87 19.94 -1.34 21.99
C ILE A 87 19.88 -2.48 23.01
N ASP A 88 19.47 -2.17 24.23
CA ASP A 88 19.11 -3.19 25.21
C ASP A 88 17.78 -3.85 24.80
N ASN A 89 17.85 -5.11 24.37
CA ASN A 89 16.76 -5.84 23.71
C ASN A 89 15.55 -6.13 24.62
N ASN A 90 15.62 -5.83 25.92
CA ASN A 90 14.63 -6.29 26.88
C ASN A 90 13.26 -5.60 26.78
N ASN A 91 13.12 -4.44 26.11
CA ASN A 91 11.83 -3.73 25.94
C ASN A 91 11.75 -2.84 24.67
N LEU A 92 12.38 -3.24 23.55
CA LEU A 92 12.37 -2.41 22.35
C LEU A 92 11.01 -2.40 21.65
N SER A 93 10.35 -1.24 21.64
CA SER A 93 9.24 -0.97 20.71
C SER A 93 9.80 -0.46 19.39
N ALA A 94 9.67 -1.25 18.31
CA ALA A 94 10.10 -0.85 16.97
C ALA A 94 9.41 0.46 16.50
N ALA A 95 8.17 0.69 16.92
CA ALA A 95 7.46 1.94 16.67
C ALA A 95 8.03 3.12 17.46
N ALA A 96 8.49 2.91 18.71
CA ALA A 96 9.20 3.94 19.47
C ALA A 96 10.53 4.28 18.81
N PHE A 97 11.29 3.26 18.39
CA PHE A 97 12.54 3.45 17.66
C PHE A 97 12.31 4.20 16.35
N ALA A 98 11.27 3.88 15.58
CA ALA A 98 10.93 4.58 14.34
C ALA A 98 10.65 6.07 14.58
N ARG A 99 9.90 6.42 15.63
CA ARG A 99 9.65 7.84 15.99
C ARG A 99 10.93 8.57 16.36
N VAL A 100 11.80 7.94 17.16
CA VAL A 100 13.07 8.55 17.56
C VAL A 100 13.98 8.74 16.34
N LEU A 101 14.17 7.68 15.54
CA LEU A 101 14.95 7.72 14.31
C LEU A 101 14.44 8.80 13.35
N GLN A 102 13.12 8.86 13.10
CA GLN A 102 12.51 9.92 12.29
C GLN A 102 12.87 11.31 12.82
N SER A 103 12.78 11.52 14.14
CA SER A 103 13.11 12.82 14.74
C SER A 103 14.57 13.21 14.57
N GLU A 104 15.50 12.25 14.62
CA GLU A 104 16.93 12.49 14.50
C GLU A 104 17.33 12.73 13.03
N VAL A 105 16.75 11.95 12.09
CA VAL A 105 16.93 12.14 10.64
C VAL A 105 16.43 13.51 10.19
N VAL A 106 15.22 13.91 10.59
CA VAL A 106 14.62 15.19 10.15
C VAL A 106 15.36 16.39 10.73
N ARG A 107 15.81 16.32 11.98
CA ARG A 107 16.33 17.48 12.72
C ARG A 107 17.82 17.70 12.57
N GLU A 108 18.61 16.63 12.55
CA GLU A 108 20.05 16.73 12.70
C GLU A 108 20.80 16.15 11.50
N HIS A 109 20.29 15.07 10.89
CA HIS A 109 21.06 14.30 9.89
C HIS A 109 20.18 13.86 8.71
N GLN A 110 19.96 14.78 7.75
CA GLN A 110 19.27 14.49 6.48
C GLN A 110 20.24 13.82 5.50
N THR A 111 20.72 12.62 5.86
CA THR A 111 21.58 11.80 5.00
C THR A 111 20.74 10.76 4.27
N MET A 112 21.22 10.32 3.10
CA MET A 112 20.60 9.23 2.35
C MET A 112 20.45 7.98 3.22
N ASP A 113 21.53 7.57 3.90
CA ASP A 113 21.54 6.40 4.80
C ASP A 113 20.52 6.50 5.93
N GLY A 114 20.35 7.69 6.52
CA GLY A 114 19.36 7.93 7.59
C GLY A 114 17.93 7.76 7.08
N TRP A 115 17.61 8.34 5.92
CA TRP A 115 16.31 8.17 5.29
C TRP A 115 16.06 6.73 4.83
N TYR A 116 17.08 6.07 4.27
CA TYR A 116 17.00 4.67 3.86
C TYR A 116 16.76 3.74 5.06
N ALA A 117 17.50 3.91 6.16
CA ALA A 117 17.32 3.13 7.38
C ALA A 117 15.93 3.35 8.00
N LEU A 118 15.44 4.59 7.99
CA LEU A 118 14.07 4.90 8.42
C LEU A 118 13.03 4.20 7.55
N GLY A 119 13.22 4.19 6.23
CA GLY A 119 12.32 3.51 5.31
C GLY A 119 12.33 1.99 5.48
N LEU A 120 13.49 1.37 5.71
CA LEU A 120 13.61 -0.05 6.04
C LEU A 120 12.85 -0.41 7.32
N LEU A 121 12.92 0.45 8.34
CA LEU A 121 12.20 0.24 9.59
C LEU A 121 10.69 0.35 9.39
N TYR A 122 10.21 1.30 8.57
CA TYR A 122 8.79 1.36 8.21
C TYR A 122 8.33 0.17 7.36
N ASP A 123 9.18 -0.35 6.48
CA ASP A 123 8.92 -1.57 5.71
C ASP A 123 8.71 -2.77 6.64
N GLN A 124 9.59 -2.94 7.64
CA GLN A 124 9.46 -3.98 8.68
C GLN A 124 8.20 -3.83 9.54
N LEU A 125 7.78 -2.60 9.80
CA LEU A 125 6.56 -2.29 10.54
C LEU A 125 5.27 -2.47 9.72
N GLY A 126 5.37 -2.79 8.42
CA GLY A 126 4.22 -2.87 7.53
C GLY A 126 3.54 -1.52 7.30
N ALA A 127 4.32 -0.44 7.28
CA ALA A 127 3.87 0.94 7.11
C ALA A 127 4.30 1.48 5.72
N PRO A 128 3.67 1.01 4.62
CA PRO A 128 4.16 1.24 3.27
C PRO A 128 4.15 2.71 2.85
N ALA A 129 3.20 3.52 3.33
CA ALA A 129 3.14 4.94 2.99
C ALA A 129 4.33 5.72 3.59
N GLN A 130 4.70 5.41 4.84
CA GLN A 130 5.84 6.03 5.50
C GLN A 130 7.17 5.52 4.92
N ALA A 131 7.24 4.24 4.56
CA ALA A 131 8.40 3.66 3.87
C ALA A 131 8.62 4.29 2.50
N GLU A 132 7.54 4.52 1.74
CA GLU A 132 7.57 5.20 0.44
C GLU A 132 8.15 6.62 0.60
N GLU A 133 7.62 7.42 1.53
CA GLU A 133 8.10 8.79 1.76
C GLU A 133 9.59 8.81 2.13
N ALA A 134 10.01 7.94 3.05
CA ALA A 134 11.40 7.84 3.45
C ALA A 134 12.32 7.43 2.29
N ALA A 135 11.89 6.47 1.46
CA ALA A 135 12.63 6.06 0.26
C ALA A 135 12.73 7.20 -0.78
N ARG A 136 11.68 8.00 -0.95
CA ARG A 136 11.71 9.19 -1.83
C ARG A 136 12.69 10.24 -1.32
N GLN A 137 12.74 10.49 -0.02
CA GLN A 137 13.72 11.41 0.57
C GLN A 137 15.16 10.90 0.39
N ALA A 138 15.39 9.59 0.56
CA ALA A 138 16.70 8.99 0.28
C ALA A 138 17.13 9.19 -1.18
N LEU A 139 16.21 8.92 -2.13
CA LEU A 139 16.46 9.12 -3.56
C LEU A 139 16.57 10.59 -3.98
N PHE A 140 15.96 11.52 -3.23
CA PHE A 140 16.16 12.95 -3.47
C PHE A 140 17.61 13.36 -3.18
N LEU A 141 18.22 12.76 -2.15
CA LEU A 141 19.61 13.01 -1.78
C LEU A 141 20.59 12.26 -2.69
N GLU A 142 20.31 11.01 -3.03
CA GLU A 142 21.10 10.22 -3.97
C GLU A 142 20.20 9.54 -5.02
N PRO A 143 20.00 10.18 -6.18
CA PRO A 143 19.09 9.67 -7.21
C PRO A 143 19.47 8.31 -7.78
N ASP A 144 20.75 7.91 -7.72
CA ASP A 144 21.26 6.70 -8.36
C ASP A 144 21.38 5.51 -7.38
N ASN A 145 20.94 5.67 -6.13
CA ASN A 145 21.02 4.61 -5.12
C ASN A 145 19.98 3.50 -5.40
N ASP A 146 20.47 2.30 -5.74
CA ASP A 146 19.66 1.15 -6.13
C ASP A 146 18.90 0.54 -4.95
N ALA A 147 19.51 0.53 -3.76
CA ALA A 147 18.88 0.02 -2.54
C ALA A 147 17.65 0.87 -2.14
N ALA A 148 17.80 2.21 -2.13
CA ALA A 148 16.69 3.13 -1.89
C ALA A 148 15.62 3.04 -2.98
N ARG A 149 16.02 2.81 -4.25
CA ARG A 149 15.09 2.60 -5.35
C ARG A 149 14.29 1.31 -5.20
N LEU A 150 14.94 0.23 -4.80
CA LEU A 150 14.27 -1.06 -4.58
C LEU A 150 13.34 -1.00 -3.37
N LEU A 151 13.71 -0.25 -2.33
CA LEU A 151 12.83 0.04 -1.19
C LEU A 151 11.58 0.80 -1.64
N LEU A 152 11.72 1.86 -2.45
CA LEU A 152 10.59 2.60 -3.01
C LEU A 152 9.66 1.66 -3.80
N ALA A 153 10.20 0.83 -4.70
CA ALA A 153 9.41 -0.12 -5.46
C ALA A 153 8.64 -1.11 -4.56
N ARG A 154 9.29 -1.62 -3.52
CA ARG A 154 8.68 -2.53 -2.54
C ARG A 154 7.55 -1.85 -1.76
N SER A 155 7.75 -0.62 -1.30
CA SER A 155 6.73 0.15 -0.59
C SER A 155 5.49 0.39 -1.47
N LEU A 156 5.68 0.75 -2.73
CA LEU A 156 4.60 0.91 -3.72
C LEU A 156 3.84 -0.41 -3.95
N ILE A 157 4.55 -1.54 -4.02
CA ILE A 157 3.93 -2.87 -4.16
C ILE A 157 3.11 -3.23 -2.92
N GLN A 158 3.63 -2.98 -1.71
CA GLN A 158 2.91 -3.25 -0.47
C GLN A 158 1.67 -2.36 -0.30
N ALA A 159 1.77 -1.08 -0.65
CA ALA A 159 0.64 -0.16 -0.68
C ALA A 159 -0.48 -0.64 -1.61
N ASN A 160 -0.14 -1.42 -2.63
CA ASN A 160 -1.07 -2.01 -3.59
C ASN A 160 -1.31 -3.52 -3.34
N GLU A 161 -1.38 -3.95 -2.08
CA GLU A 161 -1.71 -5.32 -1.67
C GLU A 161 -0.77 -6.40 -2.27
N GLY A 162 0.49 -6.04 -2.51
CA GLY A 162 1.49 -6.93 -3.10
C GLY A 162 1.41 -7.07 -4.62
N ARG A 163 0.57 -6.26 -5.30
CA ARG A 163 0.44 -6.27 -6.76
C ARG A 163 1.35 -5.20 -7.38
N LEU A 164 2.08 -5.59 -8.43
CA LEU A 164 2.91 -4.69 -9.21
C LEU A 164 2.09 -3.56 -9.86
N THR A 165 2.52 -2.31 -9.65
CA THR A 165 2.05 -1.11 -10.34
C THR A 165 3.06 -0.66 -11.38
N ASP A 166 2.64 0.19 -12.33
CA ASP A 166 3.57 0.74 -13.34
C ASP A 166 4.68 1.58 -12.70
N ALA A 167 4.36 2.32 -11.64
CA ALA A 167 5.35 3.09 -10.89
C ALA A 167 6.40 2.19 -10.23
N ALA A 168 5.97 1.09 -9.58
CA ALA A 168 6.91 0.14 -8.98
C ALA A 168 7.74 -0.59 -10.04
N GLU A 169 7.14 -0.99 -11.15
CA GLU A 169 7.85 -1.63 -12.28
C GLU A 169 8.93 -0.71 -12.86
N ALA A 170 8.61 0.58 -13.04
CA ALA A 170 9.59 1.56 -13.55
C ALA A 170 10.80 1.70 -12.62
N GLU A 171 10.59 1.70 -11.30
CA GLU A 171 11.69 1.76 -10.33
C GLU A 171 12.51 0.47 -10.30
N ILE A 172 11.88 -0.71 -10.38
CA ILE A 172 12.58 -1.99 -10.51
C ILE A 172 13.42 -2.03 -11.79
N GLN A 173 12.85 -1.57 -12.90
CA GLN A 173 13.50 -1.60 -14.21
C GLN A 173 14.79 -0.77 -14.21
N LYS A 174 14.78 0.42 -13.59
CA LYS A 174 16.00 1.22 -13.40
C LYS A 174 17.08 0.50 -12.59
N VAL A 175 16.70 -0.25 -11.53
CA VAL A 175 17.66 -1.09 -10.79
C VAL A 175 18.24 -2.18 -11.70
N LEU A 176 17.40 -2.83 -12.50
CA LEU A 176 17.83 -3.91 -13.41
C LEU A 176 18.66 -3.41 -14.60
N GLU A 177 18.49 -2.16 -15.02
CA GLU A 177 19.32 -1.52 -16.04
C GLU A 177 20.74 -1.27 -15.53
N ALA A 178 20.88 -0.79 -14.30
CA ALA A 178 22.18 -0.59 -13.66
C ALA A 178 22.82 -1.92 -13.23
N TYR A 179 22.01 -2.84 -12.71
CA TYR A 179 22.43 -4.12 -12.15
C TYR A 179 21.59 -5.29 -12.71
N PRO A 180 21.90 -5.77 -13.94
CA PRO A 180 21.12 -6.82 -14.61
C PRO A 180 21.04 -8.15 -13.86
N GLN A 181 21.96 -8.38 -12.92
CA GLN A 181 22.03 -9.59 -12.11
C GLN A 181 21.48 -9.42 -10.69
N HIS A 182 20.77 -8.33 -10.39
CA HIS A 182 20.25 -8.07 -9.06
C HIS A 182 19.08 -9.02 -8.71
N ASP A 183 19.35 -10.08 -7.95
CA ASP A 183 18.37 -11.13 -7.64
C ASP A 183 17.16 -10.62 -6.85
N GLY A 184 17.37 -9.71 -5.89
CA GLY A 184 16.28 -9.10 -5.13
C GLY A 184 15.26 -8.35 -5.99
N ALA A 185 15.71 -7.61 -7.00
CA ALA A 185 14.87 -6.90 -7.95
C ALA A 185 14.09 -7.87 -8.85
N TRP A 186 14.75 -8.89 -9.39
CA TRP A 186 14.08 -9.94 -10.16
C TRP A 186 13.04 -10.70 -9.34
N MET A 187 13.34 -11.05 -8.08
CA MET A 187 12.42 -11.75 -7.20
C MET A 187 11.19 -10.90 -6.88
N LEU A 188 11.41 -9.62 -6.52
CA LEU A 188 10.33 -8.67 -6.26
C LEU A 188 9.42 -8.51 -7.48
N GLN A 189 10.00 -8.34 -8.67
CA GLN A 189 9.24 -8.26 -9.92
C GLN A 189 8.44 -9.53 -10.18
N ALA A 190 9.07 -10.70 -10.06
CA ALA A 190 8.43 -11.97 -10.38
C ALA A 190 7.21 -12.25 -9.48
N MET A 191 7.35 -12.02 -8.17
CA MET A 191 6.28 -12.20 -7.21
C MET A 191 5.15 -11.18 -7.39
N ALA A 192 5.49 -9.89 -7.53
CA ALA A 192 4.50 -8.83 -7.64
C ALA A 192 3.77 -8.84 -8.99
N ALA A 193 4.48 -9.15 -10.08
CA ALA A 193 3.89 -9.30 -11.41
C ALA A 193 2.92 -10.49 -11.47
N SER A 194 3.27 -11.61 -10.82
CA SER A 194 2.39 -12.78 -10.74
C SER A 194 1.09 -12.46 -10.01
N ARG A 195 1.17 -11.70 -8.91
CA ARG A 195 -0.01 -11.18 -8.17
C ARG A 195 -0.82 -10.16 -8.96
N ALA A 196 -0.18 -9.35 -9.80
CA ALA A 196 -0.83 -8.38 -10.67
C ALA A 196 -1.36 -8.98 -11.98
N HIS A 197 -1.38 -10.31 -12.13
CA HIS A 197 -1.77 -11.02 -13.36
C HIS A 197 -0.92 -10.68 -14.60
N ARG A 198 0.25 -10.04 -14.41
CA ARG A 198 1.25 -9.76 -15.45
C ARG A 198 2.12 -10.99 -15.66
N TYR A 199 1.50 -12.12 -15.98
CA TYR A 199 2.14 -13.44 -15.94
C TYR A 199 3.35 -13.54 -16.88
N GLU A 200 3.29 -12.94 -18.07
CA GLU A 200 4.42 -12.95 -19.01
C GLU A 200 5.67 -12.28 -18.41
N LEU A 201 5.49 -11.13 -17.74
CA LEU A 201 6.59 -10.44 -17.06
C LEU A 201 7.12 -11.27 -15.89
N ALA A 202 6.23 -11.88 -15.10
CA ALA A 202 6.62 -12.77 -14.02
C ALA A 202 7.43 -13.97 -14.53
N LEU A 203 7.02 -14.62 -15.62
CA LEU A 203 7.73 -15.76 -16.21
C LEU A 203 9.13 -15.39 -16.70
N ARG A 204 9.29 -14.24 -17.37
CA ARG A 204 10.62 -13.74 -17.76
C ARG A 204 11.51 -13.52 -16.54
N SER A 205 10.95 -12.97 -15.46
CA SER A 205 11.67 -12.71 -14.21
C SER A 205 12.10 -14.00 -13.51
N TRP A 206 11.22 -15.01 -13.45
CA TRP A 206 11.57 -16.34 -12.93
C TRP A 206 12.67 -17.01 -13.75
N GLN A 207 12.61 -16.91 -15.08
CA GLN A 207 13.64 -17.45 -15.98
C GLN A 207 14.99 -16.77 -15.76
N ALA A 208 15.01 -15.44 -15.59
CA ALA A 208 16.24 -14.69 -15.29
C ALA A 208 16.89 -15.14 -13.97
N LEU A 209 16.08 -15.43 -12.94
CA LEU A 209 16.58 -15.99 -11.68
C LEU A 209 17.08 -17.42 -11.84
N LEU A 210 16.30 -18.29 -12.48
CA LEU A 210 16.66 -19.71 -12.68
C LEU A 210 17.92 -19.91 -13.53
N ALA A 211 18.22 -18.98 -14.43
CA ALA A 211 19.46 -19.03 -15.22
C ALA A 211 20.72 -18.92 -14.35
N ARG A 212 20.63 -18.31 -13.16
CA ARG A 212 21.73 -18.14 -12.20
C ARG A 212 21.60 -19.05 -10.97
N HIS A 213 20.36 -19.28 -10.54
CA HIS A 213 19.99 -19.97 -9.29
C HIS A 213 19.12 -21.20 -9.57
N GLY A 214 19.49 -22.00 -10.57
CA GLY A 214 18.71 -23.17 -10.99
C GLY A 214 18.87 -24.40 -10.10
N GLU A 215 19.93 -24.45 -9.30
CA GLU A 215 20.32 -25.60 -8.49
C GLU A 215 19.94 -25.43 -7.00
N GLY A 216 19.85 -26.55 -6.28
CA GLY A 216 19.55 -26.58 -4.85
C GLY A 216 18.12 -26.13 -4.47
N GLU A 217 17.92 -25.91 -3.18
CA GLU A 217 16.62 -25.55 -2.60
C GLU A 217 16.06 -24.23 -3.16
N ALA A 218 16.93 -23.24 -3.39
CA ALA A 218 16.53 -21.98 -4.01
C ALA A 218 15.98 -22.20 -5.43
N GLY A 219 16.61 -23.06 -6.23
CA GLY A 219 16.14 -23.41 -7.56
C GLY A 219 14.79 -24.14 -7.57
N ASP A 220 14.54 -25.00 -6.59
CA ASP A 220 13.24 -25.67 -6.41
C ASP A 220 12.12 -24.65 -6.15
N LEU A 221 12.34 -23.68 -5.24
CA LEU A 221 11.38 -22.61 -4.94
C LEU A 221 11.09 -21.75 -6.16
N LEU A 222 12.12 -21.39 -6.93
CA LEU A 222 11.97 -20.62 -8.17
C LEU A 222 11.19 -21.40 -9.24
N ARG A 223 11.46 -22.71 -9.39
CA ARG A 223 10.69 -23.58 -10.29
C ARG A 223 9.23 -23.68 -9.86
N GLN A 224 8.95 -23.76 -8.57
CA GLN A 224 7.57 -23.77 -8.05
C GLN A 224 6.85 -22.45 -8.37
N GLY A 225 7.50 -21.29 -8.13
CA GLY A 225 6.95 -19.98 -8.46
C GLY A 225 6.66 -19.83 -9.96
N LYS A 226 7.59 -20.28 -10.82
CA LYS A 226 7.42 -20.34 -12.26
C LYS A 226 6.24 -21.25 -12.66
N ALA A 227 6.22 -22.49 -12.20
CA ALA A 227 5.17 -23.45 -12.54
C ALA A 227 3.78 -22.97 -12.07
N ASN A 228 3.70 -22.31 -10.91
CA ASN A 228 2.46 -21.69 -10.46
C ASN A 228 2.01 -20.59 -11.44
N THR A 229 2.93 -19.71 -11.84
CA THR A 229 2.67 -18.64 -12.81
C THR A 229 2.26 -19.21 -14.18
N GLU A 230 2.88 -20.29 -14.65
CA GLU A 230 2.51 -20.98 -15.90
C GLU A 230 1.11 -21.56 -15.85
N ARG A 231 0.72 -22.20 -14.74
CA ARG A 231 -0.64 -22.70 -14.56
C ARG A 231 -1.67 -21.57 -14.60
N GLN A 232 -1.39 -20.44 -13.95
CA GLN A 232 -2.29 -19.30 -13.96
C GLN A 232 -2.40 -18.66 -15.36
N LEU A 233 -1.28 -18.54 -16.08
CA LEU A 233 -1.27 -18.07 -17.47
C LEU A 233 -2.04 -19.03 -18.38
N ALA A 234 -1.88 -20.34 -18.23
CA ALA A 234 -2.62 -21.33 -19.02
C ALA A 234 -4.13 -21.21 -18.78
N LYS A 235 -4.57 -21.05 -17.53
CA LYS A 235 -5.96 -20.77 -17.19
C LYS A 235 -6.45 -19.46 -17.83
N ALA A 236 -5.67 -18.39 -17.71
CA ALA A 236 -6.00 -17.10 -18.33
C ALA A 236 -6.16 -17.22 -19.85
N ARG A 237 -5.24 -17.95 -20.53
CA ARG A 237 -5.30 -18.19 -21.97
C ARG A 237 -6.47 -19.08 -22.41
N GLN A 238 -6.95 -19.97 -21.56
CA GLN A 238 -8.18 -20.74 -21.85
C GLN A 238 -9.44 -19.86 -21.85
N LEU A 239 -9.39 -18.75 -21.09
CA LEU A 239 -10.45 -17.75 -21.01
C LEU A 239 -10.28 -16.63 -22.05
N ASP A 240 -9.11 -16.53 -22.67
CA ASP A 240 -8.88 -15.68 -23.83
C ASP A 240 -9.56 -16.31 -25.05
N ASP A 241 -10.34 -15.51 -25.77
CA ASP A 241 -11.09 -15.91 -26.96
C ASP A 241 -12.19 -16.96 -26.74
N LEU A 242 -12.86 -16.92 -25.59
CA LEU A 242 -14.01 -17.76 -25.31
C LEU A 242 -15.13 -17.42 -26.30
N ARG A 243 -15.50 -18.38 -27.16
CA ARG A 243 -16.47 -18.17 -28.25
C ARG A 243 -17.84 -18.68 -27.88
N ILE A 244 -18.82 -17.80 -27.88
CA ILE A 244 -20.21 -18.14 -27.61
C ILE A 244 -20.97 -17.93 -28.91
N THR A 245 -21.42 -19.02 -29.52
CA THR A 245 -22.26 -19.01 -30.71
C THR A 245 -23.71 -19.05 -30.27
N VAL A 246 -24.46 -18.00 -30.59
CA VAL A 246 -25.89 -17.92 -30.29
C VAL A 246 -26.66 -18.18 -31.58
N ASN A 247 -27.53 -19.18 -31.54
CA ASN A 247 -28.50 -19.52 -32.56
C ASN A 247 -29.85 -18.92 -32.18
N ALA A 248 -30.61 -18.46 -33.17
CA ALA A 248 -31.99 -18.07 -32.99
C ALA A 248 -32.78 -18.50 -34.22
N GLY A 249 -34.05 -18.86 -34.02
CA GLY A 249 -34.99 -19.13 -35.10
C GLY A 249 -35.52 -17.84 -35.72
N ASP A 250 -36.84 -17.76 -35.90
CA ASP A 250 -37.52 -16.63 -36.53
C ASP A 250 -37.64 -15.44 -35.57
N VAL A 251 -36.56 -14.67 -35.43
CA VAL A 251 -36.46 -13.53 -34.51
C VAL A 251 -36.18 -12.26 -35.31
N ALA A 252 -36.86 -11.15 -34.95
CA ALA A 252 -36.66 -9.86 -35.61
C ALA A 252 -35.18 -9.42 -35.58
N ALA A 253 -34.64 -9.08 -36.75
CA ALA A 253 -33.26 -8.65 -36.96
C ALA A 253 -32.97 -7.28 -36.33
N GLY A 254 -31.69 -7.01 -36.04
CA GLY A 254 -31.21 -5.67 -35.63
C GLY A 254 -31.32 -5.38 -34.14
N GLY A 255 -31.44 -6.40 -33.30
CA GLY A 255 -31.50 -6.29 -31.85
C GLY A 255 -30.13 -6.35 -31.16
N THR A 256 -30.15 -6.13 -29.86
CA THR A 256 -28.98 -6.21 -28.99
C THR A 256 -28.89 -7.60 -28.35
N LEU A 257 -27.77 -8.29 -28.58
CA LEU A 257 -27.41 -9.53 -27.91
C LEU A 257 -26.50 -9.23 -26.71
N PHE A 258 -26.93 -9.67 -25.53
CA PHE A 258 -26.16 -9.62 -24.29
C PHE A 258 -25.72 -11.04 -23.92
N VAL A 259 -24.42 -11.29 -23.97
CA VAL A 259 -23.81 -12.58 -23.61
C VAL A 259 -23.07 -12.41 -22.30
N PHE A 260 -23.24 -13.35 -21.38
CA PHE A 260 -22.62 -13.30 -20.06
C PHE A 260 -22.17 -14.67 -19.56
N LEU A 261 -21.14 -14.67 -18.72
CA LEU A 261 -20.65 -15.85 -18.01
C LEU A 261 -21.05 -15.77 -16.54
N ARG A 262 -21.38 -16.91 -15.94
CA ARG A 262 -21.65 -17.03 -14.50
C ARG A 262 -21.17 -18.37 -13.95
N GLN A 263 -21.03 -18.44 -12.63
CA GLN A 263 -20.87 -19.71 -11.92
C GLN A 263 -22.23 -20.27 -11.52
N GLY A 264 -22.41 -21.59 -11.70
CA GLY A 264 -23.59 -22.31 -11.27
C GLY A 264 -24.89 -22.07 -12.05
N GLU A 265 -25.92 -22.83 -11.68
CA GLU A 265 -27.24 -22.84 -12.32
C GLU A 265 -28.26 -21.85 -11.72
N GLN A 266 -28.06 -21.36 -10.50
CA GLN A 266 -28.96 -20.38 -9.87
C GLN A 266 -28.36 -18.98 -9.91
N GLY A 267 -29.22 -17.95 -10.02
CA GLY A 267 -28.84 -16.58 -10.34
C GLY A 267 -27.69 -16.00 -9.50
N GLY A 268 -26.95 -15.07 -10.10
CA GLY A 268 -25.81 -14.38 -9.52
C GLY A 268 -25.31 -13.26 -10.44
N GLN A 269 -24.41 -12.42 -9.96
CA GLN A 269 -23.80 -11.38 -10.79
C GLN A 269 -22.92 -12.01 -11.88
N PRO A 270 -22.95 -11.50 -13.13
CA PRO A 270 -22.11 -12.03 -14.19
C PRO A 270 -20.63 -11.83 -13.89
N LEU A 271 -19.81 -12.84 -14.19
CA LEU A 271 -18.35 -12.80 -14.08
C LEU A 271 -17.71 -12.07 -15.26
N ALA A 272 -18.29 -12.24 -16.44
CA ALA A 272 -17.95 -11.52 -17.66
C ALA A 272 -19.22 -11.23 -18.44
N ALA A 273 -19.26 -10.12 -19.16
CA ALA A 273 -20.39 -9.77 -19.99
C ALA A 273 -19.98 -8.92 -21.18
N ARG A 274 -20.60 -9.20 -22.34
CA ARG A 274 -20.41 -8.43 -23.56
C ARG A 274 -21.73 -8.19 -24.26
N ARG A 275 -21.90 -6.96 -24.74
CA ARG A 275 -23.07 -6.53 -25.49
C ARG A 275 -22.68 -6.27 -26.94
N VAL A 276 -23.40 -6.91 -27.88
CA VAL A 276 -23.13 -6.83 -29.31
C VAL A 276 -24.44 -6.58 -30.06
N LEU A 277 -24.41 -5.71 -31.08
CA LEU A 277 -25.53 -5.54 -32.01
C LEU A 277 -25.51 -6.69 -33.01
N VAL A 278 -26.64 -7.39 -33.18
CA VAL A 278 -26.75 -8.57 -34.03
C VAL A 278 -27.83 -8.37 -35.08
N GLU A 279 -27.43 -8.46 -36.34
CA GLU A 279 -28.33 -8.32 -37.49
C GLU A 279 -28.85 -9.67 -38.00
N ARG A 280 -28.07 -10.75 -37.80
CA ARG A 280 -28.39 -12.09 -38.28
C ARG A 280 -27.86 -13.16 -37.33
N PHE A 281 -28.57 -14.28 -37.28
CA PHE A 281 -28.15 -15.48 -36.57
C PHE A 281 -27.69 -16.57 -37.56
N PRO A 282 -26.76 -17.47 -37.18
CA PRO A 282 -26.07 -17.52 -35.89
C PRO A 282 -25.07 -16.38 -35.69
N ALA A 283 -24.94 -15.91 -34.46
CA ALA A 283 -24.02 -14.84 -34.08
C ALA A 283 -22.96 -15.36 -33.12
N THR A 284 -21.69 -15.18 -33.47
CA THR A 284 -20.56 -15.57 -32.60
C THR A 284 -20.04 -14.36 -31.84
N VAL A 285 -20.08 -14.44 -30.52
CA VAL A 285 -19.54 -13.43 -29.60
C VAL A 285 -18.28 -13.98 -28.96
N VAL A 286 -17.17 -13.26 -29.10
CA VAL A 286 -15.90 -13.60 -28.45
C VAL A 286 -15.76 -12.77 -27.18
N LEU A 287 -15.63 -13.42 -26.04
CA LEU A 287 -15.31 -12.76 -24.77
C LEU A 287 -13.79 -12.67 -24.62
N ARG A 288 -13.31 -11.47 -24.30
CA ARG A 288 -11.89 -11.14 -24.09
C ARG A 288 -11.63 -10.74 -22.64
N ARG A 289 -10.36 -10.55 -22.28
CA ARG A 289 -9.98 -10.12 -20.92
C ARG A 289 -10.68 -8.84 -20.48
N GLU A 290 -10.87 -7.88 -21.38
CA GLU A 290 -11.58 -6.63 -21.06
C GLU A 290 -13.07 -6.80 -20.72
N ASP A 291 -13.67 -7.94 -21.12
CA ASP A 291 -15.10 -8.21 -20.89
C ASP A 291 -15.36 -8.83 -19.49
N TRP A 292 -14.30 -9.15 -18.73
CA TRP A 292 -14.41 -9.69 -17.36
C TRP A 292 -14.64 -8.59 -16.33
N LEU A 293 -15.70 -8.73 -15.55
CA LEU A 293 -16.10 -7.79 -14.49
C LEU A 293 -15.54 -8.19 -13.13
N GLN A 294 -15.16 -9.45 -12.98
CA GLN A 294 -14.65 -10.04 -11.74
C GLN A 294 -13.40 -10.89 -12.03
N SER A 295 -12.65 -11.23 -10.98
CA SER A 295 -11.50 -12.14 -11.07
C SER A 295 -11.89 -13.50 -11.67
N TYR A 296 -10.95 -14.13 -12.37
CA TYR A 296 -11.19 -15.44 -12.97
C TYR A 296 -11.54 -16.49 -11.91
N PRO A 297 -12.59 -17.30 -12.15
CA PRO A 297 -12.98 -18.35 -11.22
C PRO A 297 -11.87 -19.40 -11.11
N ALA A 298 -11.65 -19.90 -9.89
CA ALA A 298 -10.62 -20.91 -9.62
C ALA A 298 -10.89 -22.23 -10.37
N ASP A 299 -12.18 -22.57 -10.50
CA ASP A 299 -12.71 -23.71 -11.21
C ASP A 299 -13.49 -23.25 -12.46
N LEU A 300 -13.01 -23.70 -13.63
CA LEU A 300 -13.63 -23.39 -14.93
C LEU A 300 -14.75 -24.38 -15.28
N SER A 301 -14.86 -25.51 -14.59
CA SER A 301 -15.84 -26.57 -14.90
C SER A 301 -17.28 -26.18 -14.56
N ASP A 302 -17.47 -25.29 -13.58
CA ASP A 302 -18.76 -24.74 -13.18
C ASP A 302 -19.13 -23.44 -13.93
N LEU A 303 -18.30 -23.04 -14.91
CA LEU A 303 -18.51 -21.84 -15.70
C LEU A 303 -19.55 -22.11 -16.80
N ARG A 304 -20.60 -21.28 -16.83
CA ARG A 304 -21.71 -21.42 -17.77
C ARG A 304 -21.98 -20.13 -18.53
N ALA A 305 -22.31 -20.26 -19.81
CA ALA A 305 -22.62 -19.15 -20.70
C ALA A 305 -24.13 -18.97 -20.83
N GLY A 306 -24.60 -17.74 -20.65
CA GLY A 306 -25.99 -17.34 -20.90
C GLY A 306 -26.07 -16.25 -21.95
N ALA A 307 -27.20 -16.16 -22.64
CA ALA A 307 -27.47 -15.11 -23.59
C ALA A 307 -28.88 -14.54 -23.39
N ARG A 308 -29.00 -13.23 -23.61
CA ARG A 308 -30.28 -12.53 -23.69
C ARG A 308 -30.30 -11.67 -24.94
N TYR A 309 -31.33 -11.83 -25.76
CA TYR A 309 -31.55 -10.99 -26.94
C TYR A 309 -32.72 -10.03 -26.70
N THR A 310 -32.53 -8.76 -27.05
CA THR A 310 -33.57 -7.73 -27.03
C THR A 310 -33.70 -7.17 -28.44
N PRO A 311 -34.82 -7.39 -29.15
CA PRO A 311 -35.00 -6.87 -30.50
C PRO A 311 -35.06 -5.33 -30.52
N ALA A 312 -34.95 -4.75 -31.72
CA ALA A 312 -35.04 -3.29 -31.90
C ALA A 312 -36.45 -2.76 -31.53
N PRO A 313 -36.58 -1.48 -31.11
CA PRO A 313 -37.87 -0.89 -30.78
C PRO A 313 -38.84 -0.97 -31.97
N GLY A 314 -39.96 -1.71 -31.81
CA GLY A 314 -40.95 -1.97 -32.86
C GLY A 314 -41.31 -3.46 -33.05
N SER A 315 -40.61 -4.38 -32.40
CA SER A 315 -40.93 -5.82 -32.34
C SER A 315 -42.15 -6.13 -31.45
N SER A 316 -42.79 -7.27 -31.66
CA SER A 316 -43.98 -7.70 -30.91
C SER A 316 -43.71 -7.88 -29.40
N VAL A 317 -44.75 -7.75 -28.56
CA VAL A 317 -44.65 -7.90 -27.09
C VAL A 317 -44.24 -9.32 -26.68
N ASP A 318 -44.53 -10.32 -27.54
CA ASP A 318 -44.14 -11.73 -27.33
C ASP A 318 -42.63 -11.98 -27.51
N GLU A 319 -41.90 -11.04 -28.13
CA GLU A 319 -40.43 -11.09 -28.31
C GLU A 319 -39.67 -10.35 -27.19
N ALA A 320 -40.34 -9.99 -26.09
CA ALA A 320 -39.77 -9.25 -24.97
C ALA A 320 -38.71 -10.06 -24.19
N GLY A 321 -37.49 -10.08 -24.72
CA GLY A 321 -36.30 -10.57 -24.03
C GLY A 321 -36.17 -12.09 -24.06
N LEU A 322 -35.84 -12.65 -25.22
CA LEU A 322 -35.46 -14.06 -25.35
C LEU A 322 -34.22 -14.33 -24.49
N ARG A 323 -34.28 -15.35 -23.63
CA ARG A 323 -33.18 -15.76 -22.73
C ARG A 323 -32.85 -17.22 -22.99
N VAL A 324 -31.58 -17.56 -22.82
CA VAL A 324 -31.10 -18.96 -22.81
C VAL A 324 -30.75 -19.34 -21.37
N ALA A 325 -31.19 -20.52 -20.93
CA ALA A 325 -30.70 -21.10 -19.70
C ALA A 325 -29.19 -21.38 -19.84
N PRO A 326 -28.35 -21.02 -18.86
CA PRO A 326 -26.93 -21.03 -19.12
C PRO A 326 -26.36 -22.44 -19.22
N GLU A 327 -25.60 -22.65 -20.29
CA GLU A 327 -25.03 -23.93 -20.68
C GLU A 327 -23.55 -24.03 -20.29
N PRO A 328 -23.05 -25.25 -19.97
CA PRO A 328 -21.65 -25.46 -19.64
C PRO A 328 -20.75 -25.23 -20.87
N LEU A 329 -19.59 -24.63 -20.62
CA LEU A 329 -18.56 -24.46 -21.65
C LEU A 329 -17.89 -25.80 -21.99
N ARG A 330 -17.55 -26.01 -23.27
CA ARG A 330 -16.92 -27.24 -23.77
C ARG A 330 -15.75 -26.91 -24.70
N GLY A 331 -14.80 -27.85 -24.79
CA GLY A 331 -13.67 -27.78 -25.74
C GLY A 331 -12.45 -26.99 -25.26
N SER A 332 -11.43 -26.95 -26.13
CA SER A 332 -10.22 -26.14 -25.97
C SER A 332 -9.86 -25.56 -27.36
N PRO A 333 -10.11 -24.26 -27.64
CA PRO A 333 -10.58 -23.21 -26.73
C PRO A 333 -12.01 -23.46 -26.21
N LEU A 334 -12.35 -22.85 -25.07
CA LEU A 334 -13.67 -22.97 -24.46
C LEU A 334 -14.73 -22.32 -25.35
N GLN A 335 -15.81 -23.06 -25.61
CA GLN A 335 -16.92 -22.62 -26.45
C GLN A 335 -18.26 -23.00 -25.82
N ALA A 336 -19.30 -22.25 -26.15
CA ALA A 336 -20.68 -22.66 -25.91
C ALA A 336 -21.54 -22.36 -27.14
N GLU A 337 -22.48 -23.26 -27.40
CA GLU A 337 -23.57 -23.03 -28.33
C GLU A 337 -24.83 -22.80 -27.53
N LEU A 338 -25.54 -21.71 -27.81
CA LEU A 338 -26.75 -21.30 -27.10
C LEU A 338 -27.87 -21.15 -28.10
N THR A 339 -29.08 -21.61 -27.79
CA THR A 339 -30.24 -21.47 -28.67
C THR A 339 -31.32 -20.62 -28.01
N LEU A 340 -31.65 -19.48 -28.61
CA LEU A 340 -32.70 -18.57 -28.13
C LEU A 340 -34.10 -19.14 -28.46
N GLY A 341 -35.01 -19.08 -27.47
CA GLY A 341 -36.41 -19.45 -27.66
C GLY A 341 -36.74 -20.93 -27.44
N GLN A 342 -35.87 -21.69 -26.76
CA GLN A 342 -36.22 -23.01 -26.20
C GLN A 342 -36.77 -22.91 -24.77
#